data_AF-A0A421E147-F1
#
_entry.id   AF-A0A421E147-F1
#
_cell.length_a   1.000
_cell.length_b   1.000
_cell.length_c   1.000
_cell.angle_alpha   90.00
_cell.angle_beta   90.00
_cell.angle_gamma   90.00
#
_symmetry.space_group_name_H-M   'P 1'
#
loop_
_entity.id
_entity.type
_entity.pdbx_description
1 polymer ?
#
loop_
_entity_poly.entity_id
_entity_poly.type
_entity_poly.pdbx_seq_one_letter_code
_entity_poly.pdbx_strand_id
1 'polypeptide(L)'
;MATTSSNGGRTGQGLPEDVIADLLSNDTRRRALSILADRDESVVVSDLAASVLAAERDIEPAAVPDTAKAELTEELFTEHLPKLTATDIVAYNSMVGTVEIQQRDVVPTDYC
;
A
#
# COMPACT_ATOMS: atom_id res chain seq x y z
N MET A 1 -26.21 -24.15 -1.54
CA MET A 1 -24.75 -24.40 -1.54
C MET A 1 -24.15 -23.65 -0.36
N ALA A 2 -23.11 -24.23 0.25
CA ALA A 2 -22.77 -24.13 1.67
C ALA A 2 -22.57 -22.70 2.23
N THR A 3 -23.08 -22.51 3.45
CA THR A 3 -22.64 -21.51 4.42
C THR A 3 -21.31 -21.92 5.03
N THR A 4 -20.31 -21.05 4.98
CA THR A 4 -19.12 -21.06 5.86
C THR A 4 -18.62 -19.61 5.92
N SER A 5 -18.15 -19.04 7.01
CA SER A 5 -18.16 -19.37 8.42
C SER A 5 -17.73 -18.07 9.07
N SER A 6 -18.43 -17.63 10.09
CA SER A 6 -17.89 -16.63 11.01
C SER A 6 -16.59 -17.20 11.59
N ASN A 7 -15.48 -16.46 11.45
CA ASN A 7 -14.36 -16.60 12.37
C ASN A 7 -13.90 -15.22 12.84
N GLY A 8 -14.58 -14.72 13.88
CA GLY A 8 -14.01 -13.71 14.74
C GLY A 8 -12.96 -14.35 15.65
N GLY A 9 -11.70 -14.34 15.21
CA GLY A 9 -10.53 -14.63 16.04
C GLY A 9 -9.89 -13.32 16.50
N ARG A 10 -10.23 -12.88 17.72
CA ARG A 10 -9.56 -11.76 18.41
C ARG A 10 -8.07 -12.05 18.58
N THR A 11 -7.22 -11.39 17.81
CA THR A 11 -5.93 -10.77 18.17
C THR A 11 -5.29 -10.28 16.87
N GLY A 12 -5.06 -8.98 16.74
CA GLY A 12 -4.57 -8.36 15.50
C GLY A 12 -5.60 -7.42 14.92
N GLN A 13 -5.38 -6.12 15.08
CA GLN A 13 -6.15 -5.07 14.43
C GLN A 13 -5.82 -5.19 12.93
N GLY A 14 -6.63 -5.94 12.19
CA GLY A 14 -6.43 -6.26 10.79
C GLY A 14 -7.75 -6.08 10.04
N LEU A 15 -7.68 -5.46 8.87
CA LEU A 15 -8.84 -5.14 8.04
C LEU A 15 -9.63 -6.38 7.62
N PRO A 16 -10.90 -6.20 7.23
CA PRO A 16 -11.68 -7.27 6.63
C PRO A 16 -10.94 -7.85 5.42
N GLU A 17 -10.94 -9.17 5.29
CA GLU A 17 -10.33 -9.90 4.18
C GLU A 17 -10.81 -9.39 2.81
N ASP A 18 -12.08 -9.02 2.67
CA ASP A 18 -12.63 -8.41 1.46
C ASP A 18 -11.97 -7.06 1.12
N VAL A 19 -11.65 -6.26 2.14
CA VAL A 19 -10.96 -4.98 1.96
C VAL A 19 -9.51 -5.24 1.59
N ILE A 20 -8.84 -6.19 2.26
CA ILE A 20 -7.48 -6.58 1.88
C ILE A 20 -7.45 -7.11 0.44
N ALA A 21 -8.42 -7.93 0.03
CA ALA A 21 -8.54 -8.45 -1.32
C ALA A 21 -8.82 -7.35 -2.36
N ASP A 22 -9.69 -6.37 -2.06
CA ASP A 22 -9.91 -5.19 -2.90
C ASP A 22 -8.64 -4.32 -3.03
N LEU A 23 -7.92 -4.15 -1.92
CA LEU A 23 -6.64 -3.44 -1.89
C LEU A 23 -5.55 -4.18 -2.69
N LEU A 24 -5.51 -5.52 -2.59
CA LEU A 24 -4.58 -6.41 -3.31
C LEU A 24 -4.97 -6.64 -4.77
N SER A 25 -6.20 -6.33 -5.17
CA SER A 25 -6.67 -6.44 -6.56
C SER A 25 -6.05 -5.38 -7.47
N ASN A 26 -5.39 -4.37 -6.90
CA ASN A 26 -4.66 -3.35 -7.65
C ASN A 26 -3.14 -3.56 -7.45
N ASP A 27 -2.44 -3.88 -8.54
CA ASP A 27 -0.99 -4.15 -8.55
C ASP A 27 -0.16 -2.99 -7.97
N THR A 28 -0.54 -1.75 -8.23
CA THR A 28 0.13 -0.55 -7.73
C THR A 28 0.04 -0.47 -6.21
N ARG A 29 -1.16 -0.65 -5.64
CA ARG A 29 -1.36 -0.67 -4.18
C ARG A 29 -0.64 -1.82 -3.50
N ARG A 30 -0.70 -3.01 -4.08
CA ARG A 30 -0.02 -4.19 -3.54
C ARG A 30 1.48 -3.93 -3.44
N ARG A 31 2.10 -3.42 -4.51
CA ARG A 31 3.53 -3.10 -4.50
C ARG A 31 3.85 -1.99 -3.51
N ALA A 32 3.04 -0.93 -3.49
CA ALA A 32 3.21 0.17 -2.54
C ALA A 32 3.18 -0.33 -1.08
N LEU A 33 2.18 -1.14 -0.72
CA LEU A 33 2.08 -1.75 0.61
C LEU A 33 3.23 -2.70 0.90
N SER A 34 3.67 -3.51 -0.07
CA SER A 34 4.80 -4.42 0.11
C SER A 34 6.11 -3.67 0.33
N ILE A 35 6.35 -2.57 -0.38
CA ILE A 35 7.54 -1.73 -0.20
C ILE A 35 7.49 -1.03 1.16
N LEU A 36 6.33 -0.52 1.57
CA LEU A 36 6.15 0.09 2.89
C LEU A 36 6.33 -0.92 4.03
N ALA A 37 5.84 -2.14 3.86
CA ALA A 37 6.01 -3.22 4.82
C ALA A 37 7.47 -3.71 4.92
N ASP A 38 8.23 -3.63 3.84
CA ASP A 38 9.66 -3.98 3.81
C ASP A 38 10.54 -2.89 4.47
N ARG A 39 10.21 -1.61 4.19
CA ARG A 39 10.98 -0.44 4.66
C ARG A 39 10.75 -0.14 6.15
N ASP A 40 9.58 -0.44 6.68
CA ASP A 40 9.20 -0.21 8.09
C ASP A 40 9.43 1.22 8.61
N GLU A 41 9.54 2.17 7.69
CA GLU A 41 9.82 3.59 7.95
C GLU A 41 8.89 4.47 7.12
N SER A 42 8.87 5.76 7.45
CA SER A 42 8.14 6.75 6.67
C SER A 42 8.82 6.97 5.32
N VAL A 43 8.18 6.49 4.25
CA VAL A 43 8.69 6.60 2.87
C VAL A 43 8.06 7.82 2.20
N VAL A 44 8.85 8.58 1.44
CA VAL A 44 8.33 9.71 0.65
C VAL A 44 7.40 9.16 -0.43
N VAL A 45 6.20 9.75 -0.62
CA VAL A 45 5.25 9.25 -1.62
C VAL A 45 5.87 9.23 -3.03
N SER A 46 6.71 10.21 -3.34
CA SER A 46 7.47 10.27 -4.58
C SER A 46 8.50 9.14 -4.74
N ASP A 47 9.13 8.69 -3.65
CA ASP A 47 10.06 7.54 -3.66
C ASP A 47 9.31 6.23 -3.77
N LEU A 48 8.14 6.14 -3.13
CA LEU A 48 7.24 5.00 -3.27
C LEU A 48 6.74 4.88 -4.71
N ALA A 49 6.28 5.98 -5.30
CA ALA A 49 5.87 6.05 -6.70
C ALA A 49 7.03 5.64 -7.64
N ALA A 50 8.25 6.13 -7.36
CA ALA A 50 9.44 5.74 -8.09
C ALA A 50 9.69 4.23 -8.03
N SER A 51 9.64 3.66 -6.83
CA SER A 51 9.89 2.24 -6.59
C SER A 51 8.84 1.36 -7.26
N VAL A 52 7.58 1.79 -7.25
CA VAL A 52 6.48 1.09 -7.93
C VAL A 52 6.65 1.14 -9.45
N LEU A 53 6.93 2.32 -10.03
CA LEU A 53 7.19 2.48 -11.47
C LEU A 53 8.45 1.73 -11.93
N ALA A 54 9.49 1.74 -11.11
CA ALA A 54 10.72 0.99 -11.33
C ALA A 54 10.42 -0.50 -11.43
N ALA A 55 9.68 -1.03 -10.45
CA ALA A 55 9.27 -2.43 -10.44
C ALA A 55 8.29 -2.77 -11.58
N GLU A 56 7.44 -1.84 -12.00
CA GLU A 56 6.49 -2.05 -13.10
C GLU A 56 7.19 -2.11 -14.45
N ARG A 57 8.16 -1.22 -14.66
CA ARG A 57 8.89 -1.09 -15.93
C ARG A 57 10.17 -1.92 -15.99
N ASP A 58 10.50 -2.64 -14.92
CA ASP A 58 11.74 -3.39 -14.74
C ASP A 58 13.00 -2.51 -14.97
N ILE A 59 12.99 -1.32 -14.37
CA ILE A 59 14.08 -0.33 -14.45
C ILE A 59 14.54 0.11 -13.06
N GLU A 60 15.66 0.81 -12.97
CA GLU A 60 16.10 1.40 -11.71
C GLU A 60 15.21 2.58 -11.28
N PRO A 61 14.96 2.79 -9.98
CA PRO A 61 14.20 3.95 -9.47
C PRO A 61 14.85 5.30 -9.82
N ALA A 62 16.16 5.31 -10.05
CA ALA A 62 16.89 6.46 -10.57
C ALA A 62 16.62 6.72 -12.07
N ALA A 63 16.28 5.69 -12.84
CA ALA A 63 15.95 5.79 -14.27
C ALA A 63 14.47 6.14 -14.50
N VAL A 64 13.63 6.13 -13.46
CA VAL A 64 12.23 6.54 -13.55
C VAL A 64 12.17 8.06 -13.72
N PRO A 65 11.52 8.57 -14.78
CA PRO A 65 11.38 10.00 -15.01
C PRO A 65 10.57 10.67 -13.91
N ASP A 66 11.00 11.86 -13.49
CA ASP A 66 10.35 12.63 -12.43
C ASP A 66 8.89 12.99 -12.76
N THR A 67 8.57 13.13 -14.04
CA THR A 67 7.18 13.36 -14.49
C THR A 67 6.28 12.17 -14.15
N ALA A 68 6.73 10.94 -14.41
CA ALA A 68 5.95 9.75 -14.09
C ALA A 68 5.85 9.55 -12.57
N LYS A 69 6.93 9.84 -11.82
CA LYS A 69 6.91 9.85 -10.35
C LYS A 69 5.84 10.80 -9.82
N ALA A 70 5.78 12.02 -10.37
CA ALA A 70 4.80 13.02 -9.97
C ALA A 70 3.37 12.58 -10.33
N GLU A 71 3.14 12.10 -11.55
CA GLU A 71 1.81 11.60 -11.96
C GLU A 71 1.32 10.48 -11.05
N LEU A 72 2.15 9.47 -10.79
CA LEU A 72 1.78 8.37 -9.89
C LEU A 72 1.67 8.83 -8.43
N THR A 73 2.46 9.82 -8.00
CA THR A 73 2.33 10.44 -6.66
C THR A 73 0.98 11.11 -6.52
N GLU A 74 0.54 11.87 -7.52
CA GLU A 74 -0.77 12.54 -7.52
C GLU A 74 -1.90 11.52 -7.56
N GLU A 75 -1.79 10.46 -8.37
CA GLU A 75 -2.77 9.37 -8.43
C GLU A 75 -2.86 8.63 -7.09
N LEU A 76 -1.71 8.30 -6.47
CA LEU A 76 -1.65 7.76 -5.13
C LEU A 76 -2.32 8.69 -4.13
N PHE A 77 -2.12 10.00 -4.23
CA PHE A 77 -2.71 10.97 -3.31
C PHE A 77 -4.23 11.16 -3.51
N THR A 78 -4.71 11.15 -4.74
CA THR A 78 -6.11 11.44 -5.06
C THR A 78 -7.00 10.21 -5.00
N GLU A 79 -6.54 9.06 -5.49
CA GLU A 79 -7.34 7.83 -5.53
C GLU A 79 -7.01 6.87 -4.40
N HIS A 80 -5.72 6.70 -4.11
CA HIS A 80 -5.29 5.58 -3.28
C HIS A 80 -5.23 5.90 -1.80
N LEU A 81 -4.61 7.02 -1.43
CA LEU A 81 -4.38 7.45 -0.05
C LEU A 81 -5.67 7.69 0.72
N PRO A 82 -6.72 8.33 0.20
CA PRO A 82 -7.94 8.57 0.97
C PRO A 82 -8.59 7.28 1.44
N LYS A 83 -8.52 6.22 0.62
CA LYS A 83 -9.03 4.88 0.96
C LYS A 83 -8.11 4.14 1.95
N LEU A 84 -6.79 4.29 1.83
CA LEU A 84 -5.80 3.66 2.71
C LEU A 84 -5.72 4.33 4.09
N THR A 85 -5.87 5.65 4.16
CA THR A 85 -5.93 6.40 5.43
C THR A 85 -7.29 6.22 6.10
N ALA A 86 -8.40 6.12 5.34
CA ALA A 86 -9.71 5.80 5.90
C ALA A 86 -9.77 4.42 6.56
N THR A 87 -8.85 3.52 6.19
CA THR A 87 -8.71 2.18 6.78
C THR A 87 -7.65 2.12 7.87
N ASP A 88 -7.01 3.25 8.21
CA ASP A 88 -5.95 3.39 9.22
C ASP A 88 -4.72 2.46 8.99
N ILE A 89 -4.55 1.94 7.76
CA ILE A 89 -3.40 1.09 7.42
C ILE A 89 -2.13 1.92 7.29
N VAL A 90 -2.28 3.12 6.73
CA VAL A 90 -1.16 4.01 6.46
C VAL A 90 -1.43 5.38 7.06
N ALA A 91 -0.41 5.97 7.65
CA ALA A 91 -0.39 7.36 8.05
C ALA A 91 0.23 8.18 6.91
N TYR A 92 -0.55 9.08 6.33
CA TYR A 92 -0.02 10.09 5.44
C TYR A 92 0.35 11.35 6.22
N ASN A 93 1.59 11.80 6.06
CA ASN A 93 2.08 13.03 6.64
C ASN A 93 2.14 14.12 5.57
N SER A 94 1.10 14.95 5.49
CA SER A 94 1.02 16.10 4.56
C SER A 94 2.11 17.15 4.79
N MET A 95 2.74 17.18 5.97
CA MET A 95 3.76 18.17 6.30
C MET A 95 5.09 17.87 5.60
N VAL A 96 5.38 16.59 5.37
CA VAL A 96 6.63 16.12 4.75
C VAL A 96 6.40 15.39 3.42
N GLY A 97 5.16 15.04 3.10
CA GLY A 97 4.81 14.25 1.91
C GLY A 97 5.24 12.79 2.03
N THR A 98 5.20 12.23 3.24
CA THR A 98 5.60 10.83 3.52
C THR A 98 4.41 9.98 3.91
N VAL A 99 4.53 8.68 3.68
CA VAL A 99 3.57 7.64 4.04
C VAL A 99 4.26 6.60 4.89
N GLU A 100 3.60 6.15 5.94
CA GLU A 100 4.12 5.15 6.86
C GLU A 100 3.05 4.08 7.09
N ILE A 101 3.46 2.81 7.21
CA ILE A 101 2.56 1.72 7.55
C ILE A 101 2.28 1.72 9.05
N GLN A 102 1.02 1.92 9.43
CA GLN A 102 0.54 1.90 10.81
C GLN A 102 0.15 0.49 11.26
N GLN A 103 -0.35 -0.32 10.32
CA GLN A 103 -0.84 -1.67 10.59
C GLN A 103 0.04 -2.69 9.86
N ARG A 104 0.95 -3.34 10.59
CA ARG A 104 1.82 -4.40 10.04
C ARG A 104 1.10 -5.74 9.86
N ASP A 105 -0.03 -5.92 10.54
CA ASP A 105 -0.76 -7.20 10.62
C ASP A 105 -1.66 -7.48 9.39
N VAL A 106 -1.84 -6.50 8.50
CA VAL A 106 -2.73 -6.62 7.32
C VAL A 106 -2.10 -7.28 6.10
N VAL A 107 -0.81 -7.65 6.15
CA VAL A 107 -0.20 -8.45 5.08
C VAL A 107 -0.23 -9.92 5.52
N PRO A 108 -1.28 -10.70 5.20
CA PRO A 108 -1.22 -12.13 5.43
C PRO A 108 -0.06 -12.68 4.60
N THR A 109 1.03 -13.03 5.28
CA THR A 109 2.23 -13.66 4.68
C THR A 109 1.95 -15.12 4.31
N ASP A 110 0.68 -15.53 4.29
CA ASP A 110 0.25 -16.91 4.07
C ASP A 110 -0.56 -17.01 2.77
N TYR A 111 0.11 -16.77 1.65
CA TYR A 111 -0.30 -17.28 0.34
C TYR A 111 0.94 -17.94 -0.28
N CYS A 112 1.19 -19.17 0.16
CA CYS A 112 2.10 -20.12 -0.50
C CYS A 112 1.43 -20.74 -1.73
#